data_AF-A0A7J4FAJ8-F1
#
_entry.id   AF-A0A7J4FAJ8-F1
#
_cell.length_a   1.000
_cell.length_b   1.000
_cell.length_c   1.000
_cell.angle_alpha   90.00
_cell.angle_beta   90.00
_cell.angle_gamma   90.00
#
_symmetry.space_group_name_H-M   'P 1'
#
loop_
_entity.id
_entity.type
_entity.pdbx_description
1 polymer ?
#
loop_
_entity_poly.entity_id
_entity_poly.type
_entity_poly.pdbx_seq_one_letter_code
_entity_poly.pdbx_strand_id
1 'polypeptide(L)'
;MRATILRGITTTNPVFVLLLGLCPTLAVSTSMDNAIGMSGAVIFVLFGSNLIVASIRNIVPEIVRIPTFIVIIATFVTVIHLSLQAFVPPLSQSLGIYVPLIVVNCIILGRAEAFASKNPMRDSMADAIGVGIGYFAAILLVSLIRQLLGTGSLEVFGTSLVSVP
;
A
#
# COMPACT_ATOMS: atom_id res chain seq x y z
N MET A 1 -7.38 21.01 0.43
CA MET A 1 -8.35 19.90 0.53
C MET A 1 -8.80 19.34 -0.84
N ARG A 2 -9.56 20.05 -1.70
CA ARG A 2 -9.96 19.49 -3.04
C ARG A 2 -8.81 19.31 -4.04
N ALA A 3 -7.83 20.22 -4.06
CA ALA A 3 -6.69 20.14 -4.98
C ALA A 3 -5.70 19.00 -4.65
N THR A 4 -5.62 18.57 -3.39
CA THR A 4 -4.74 17.45 -2.95
C THR A 4 -5.34 16.10 -3.34
N ILE A 5 -6.66 15.94 -3.23
CA ILE A 5 -7.40 14.73 -3.61
C ILE A 5 -7.35 14.51 -5.13
N LEU A 6 -7.58 15.57 -5.93
CA LEU A 6 -7.50 15.46 -7.40
C LEU A 6 -6.06 15.30 -7.92
N ARG A 7 -5.04 15.86 -7.26
CA ARG A 7 -3.63 15.62 -7.67
C ARG A 7 -3.16 14.21 -7.33
N GLY A 8 -3.60 13.65 -6.20
CA GLY A 8 -3.33 12.26 -5.84
C GLY A 8 -3.99 11.25 -6.79
N ILE A 9 -5.17 11.56 -7.33
CA ILE A 9 -5.91 10.68 -8.26
C ILE A 9 -5.47 10.86 -9.74
N THR A 10 -5.13 12.07 -10.22
CA THR A 10 -5.09 12.33 -11.68
C THR A 10 -3.74 12.82 -12.24
N THR A 11 -2.82 13.40 -11.47
CA THR A 11 -1.56 13.97 -12.05
C THR A 11 -0.26 13.54 -11.39
N THR A 12 -0.29 12.79 -10.29
CA THR A 12 0.91 12.23 -9.65
C THR A 12 0.65 10.82 -9.17
N ASN A 13 0.31 9.91 -10.09
CA ASN A 13 0.13 8.50 -9.76
C ASN A 13 1.48 7.95 -9.24
N PRO A 14 1.62 7.64 -7.95
CA PRO A 14 2.91 7.31 -7.35
C PRO A 14 3.50 6.01 -7.93
N VAL A 15 2.67 5.15 -8.50
CA VAL A 15 3.09 3.88 -9.10
C VAL A 15 3.55 4.07 -10.55
N PHE A 16 2.78 4.79 -11.37
CA PHE A 16 3.08 4.96 -12.80
C PHE A 16 4.03 6.13 -13.11
N VAL A 17 4.06 7.18 -12.28
CA VAL A 17 4.88 8.38 -12.51
C VAL A 17 6.12 8.40 -11.62
N LEU A 18 6.02 7.94 -10.37
CA LEU A 18 7.15 7.93 -9.43
C LEU A 18 7.88 6.58 -9.36
N LEU A 19 7.36 5.51 -9.99
CA LEU A 19 7.96 4.16 -9.98
C LEU A 19 8.22 3.63 -8.55
N LEU A 20 7.41 4.03 -7.56
CA LEU A 20 7.55 3.61 -6.17
C LEU A 20 6.63 2.42 -5.84
N GLY A 21 7.11 1.51 -5.00
CA GLY A 21 6.35 0.36 -4.54
C GLY A 21 6.35 -0.84 -5.49
N LEU A 22 7.32 -0.91 -6.41
CA LEU A 22 7.42 -1.96 -7.43
C LEU A 22 7.73 -3.36 -6.86
N CYS A 23 8.51 -3.42 -5.77
CA CYS A 23 8.95 -4.67 -5.16
C CYS A 23 7.76 -5.57 -4.76
N PRO A 24 6.77 -5.09 -3.99
CA PRO A 24 5.59 -5.90 -3.69
C PRO A 24 4.67 -6.08 -4.90
N THR A 25 4.51 -5.08 -5.78
CA THR A 25 3.58 -5.19 -6.92
C THR A 25 3.99 -6.29 -7.90
N LEU A 26 5.30 -6.45 -8.15
CA LEU A 26 5.79 -7.50 -9.05
C LEU A 26 5.66 -8.89 -8.42
N ALA A 27 5.77 -8.99 -7.09
CA ALA A 27 5.68 -10.25 -6.35
C ALA A 27 4.24 -10.78 -6.26
N VAL A 28 3.25 -9.93 -5.97
CA VAL A 28 1.86 -10.38 -5.72
C VAL A 28 0.93 -10.29 -6.94
N SER A 29 1.42 -9.82 -8.09
CA SER A 29 0.61 -9.65 -9.31
C SER A 29 0.24 -10.96 -10.04
N THR A 30 0.62 -12.12 -9.51
CA THR A 30 0.27 -13.43 -10.06
C THR A 30 -1.13 -13.89 -9.68
N SER A 31 -1.74 -13.33 -8.63
CA SER A 31 -3.07 -13.73 -8.16
C SER A 31 -3.83 -12.52 -7.64
N MET A 32 -5.08 -12.34 -8.08
CA MET A 32 -5.92 -11.21 -7.65
C MET A 32 -6.15 -11.16 -6.14
N ASP A 33 -6.37 -12.33 -5.51
CA ASP A 33 -6.66 -12.40 -4.07
C ASP A 33 -5.47 -11.89 -3.23
N ASN A 34 -4.25 -12.24 -3.64
CA ASN A 34 -3.02 -11.76 -3.01
C ASN A 34 -2.82 -10.26 -3.26
N ALA A 35 -3.13 -9.78 -4.46
CA ALA A 35 -3.02 -8.37 -4.83
C ALA A 35 -3.98 -7.49 -4.01
N ILE A 36 -5.24 -7.93 -3.82
CA ILE A 36 -6.25 -7.25 -3.00
C ILE A 36 -5.83 -7.26 -1.52
N GLY A 37 -5.42 -8.40 -0.99
CA GLY A 37 -4.98 -8.51 0.40
C GLY A 37 -3.78 -7.60 0.71
N MET A 38 -2.78 -7.60 -0.18
CA MET A 38 -1.57 -6.79 -0.02
C MET A 38 -1.86 -5.29 -0.10
N SER A 39 -2.65 -4.87 -1.08
CA SER A 39 -3.01 -3.45 -1.25
C SER A 39 -3.92 -2.93 -0.14
N GLY A 40 -4.85 -3.75 0.37
CA GLY A 40 -5.63 -3.44 1.57
C GLY A 40 -4.74 -3.24 2.81
N ALA A 41 -3.78 -4.13 3.02
CA ALA A 41 -2.80 -3.98 4.10
C ALA A 41 -1.97 -2.69 3.96
N VAL A 42 -1.45 -2.41 2.76
CA VAL A 42 -0.67 -1.19 2.49
C VAL A 42 -1.48 0.08 2.74
N ILE A 43 -2.75 0.13 2.33
CA ILE A 43 -3.64 1.29 2.59
C ILE A 43 -3.77 1.53 4.11
N PHE A 44 -4.01 0.46 4.88
CA PHE A 44 -4.16 0.58 6.32
C PHE A 44 -2.87 1.07 7.00
N VAL A 45 -1.72 0.48 6.65
CA VAL A 45 -0.42 0.92 7.20
C VAL A 45 -0.13 2.36 6.81
N LEU A 46 -0.30 2.72 5.53
CA LEU A 46 -0.02 4.06 5.02
C LEU A 46 -0.87 5.12 5.73
N PHE A 47 -2.15 4.81 5.96
CA PHE A 47 -3.07 5.70 6.68
C PHE A 47 -2.65 5.86 8.15
N GLY A 48 -2.40 4.75 8.86
CA GLY A 48 -1.99 4.77 10.25
C GLY A 48 -0.63 5.45 10.48
N SER A 49 0.37 5.11 9.65
CA SER A 49 1.71 5.66 9.76
C SER A 49 1.72 7.15 9.46
N ASN A 50 1.03 7.62 8.41
CA ASN A 50 0.99 9.05 8.08
C ASN A 50 0.28 9.87 9.14
N LEU A 51 -0.74 9.31 9.80
CA LEU A 51 -1.44 9.96 10.91
C LEU A 51 -0.47 10.19 12.08
N ILE A 52 0.19 9.13 12.53
CA ILE A 52 1.13 9.19 13.66
C ILE A 52 2.33 10.08 13.36
N VAL A 53 2.92 9.96 12.16
CA VAL A 53 4.07 10.78 11.75
C VAL A 53 3.70 12.27 11.73
N ALA A 54 2.52 12.63 11.20
CA ALA A 54 2.07 14.02 11.18
C ALA A 54 1.85 14.60 12.59
N SER A 55 1.43 13.77 13.56
CA SER A 55 1.28 14.18 14.97
C SER A 55 2.62 14.42 15.67
N ILE A 56 3.62 13.57 15.40
CA ILE A 56 4.90 13.57 16.12
C ILE A 56 5.96 14.46 15.43
N ARG A 57 5.67 14.98 14.23
CA ARG A 57 6.61 15.75 13.38
C ARG A 57 7.38 16.88 14.07
N ASN A 58 6.79 17.55 15.07
CA ASN A 58 7.41 18.69 15.76
C ASN A 58 8.48 18.27 16.79
N ILE A 59 8.51 17.00 17.17
CA ILE A 59 9.38 16.47 18.23
C ILE A 59 10.60 15.76 17.65
N VAL A 60 10.56 15.34 16.37
CA VAL A 60 11.59 14.48 15.76
C VAL A 60 12.70 15.30 15.11
N PRO A 61 13.97 15.18 15.55
CA PRO A 61 15.11 15.79 14.88
C PRO A 61 15.43 15.11 13.54
N GLU A 62 15.94 15.87 12.56
CA GLU A 62 16.13 15.39 11.18
C GLU A 62 17.07 14.18 11.08
N ILE A 63 18.07 14.08 11.96
CA ILE A 63 19.07 13.02 11.98
C ILE A 63 18.49 11.63 12.28
N VAL A 64 17.37 11.55 13.03
CA VAL A 64 16.71 10.28 13.41
C VAL A 64 15.34 10.08 12.76
N ARG A 65 15.01 10.89 11.73
CA ARG A 65 13.69 10.88 11.10
C ARG A 65 13.37 9.54 10.42
N ILE A 66 14.28 9.03 9.58
CA ILE A 66 14.07 7.78 8.82
C ILE A 66 13.92 6.56 9.75
N PRO A 67 14.80 6.31 10.73
CA PRO A 67 14.62 5.19 11.67
C PRO A 67 13.31 5.27 12.45
N THR A 68 12.91 6.47 12.90
CA THR A 68 11.65 6.66 13.64
C THR A 68 10.44 6.27 12.79
N PHE A 69 10.42 6.65 11.51
CA PHE A 69 9.33 6.30 10.61
C PHE A 69 9.27 4.80 10.34
N ILE A 70 10.41 4.14 10.13
CA ILE A 70 10.47 2.69 9.93
C ILE A 70 9.93 1.95 11.16
N VAL A 71 10.25 2.38 12.38
CA VAL A 71 9.72 1.77 13.60
C VAL A 71 8.20 1.93 13.70
N ILE A 72 7.66 3.12 13.38
CA ILE A 72 6.20 3.35 13.35
C ILE A 72 5.54 2.45 12.30
N ILE A 73 6.10 2.33 11.10
CA ILE A 73 5.56 1.47 10.05
C ILE A 73 5.62 0.00 10.49
N ALA A 74 6.74 -0.43 11.07
CA ALA A 74 6.94 -1.80 11.53
C ALA A 74 5.90 -2.22 12.58
N THR A 75 5.57 -1.36 13.54
CA THR A 75 4.55 -1.69 14.55
C THR A 75 3.17 -1.90 13.93
N PHE A 76 2.76 -1.05 12.98
CA PHE A 76 1.51 -1.25 12.25
C PHE A 76 1.52 -2.53 11.41
N VAL A 77 2.64 -2.83 10.75
CA VAL A 77 2.79 -4.06 9.97
C VAL A 77 2.71 -5.30 10.87
N THR A 78 3.29 -5.26 12.07
CA THR A 78 3.16 -6.34 13.05
C THR A 78 1.70 -6.56 13.47
N VAL A 79 0.93 -5.49 13.69
CA VAL A 79 -0.50 -5.59 14.00
C VAL A 79 -1.27 -6.27 12.87
N ILE A 80 -0.97 -5.92 11.61
CA ILE A 80 -1.58 -6.60 10.46
C ILE A 80 -1.16 -8.07 10.37
N HIS A 81 0.12 -8.37 10.59
CA HIS A 81 0.62 -9.75 10.54
C HIS A 81 -0.16 -10.66 11.49
N LEU A 82 -0.34 -10.22 12.74
CA LEU A 82 -1.11 -10.94 13.75
C LEU A 82 -2.60 -11.01 13.40
N SER A 83 -3.16 -9.94 12.83
CA SER A 83 -4.56 -9.90 12.41
C SER A 83 -4.84 -10.87 11.25
N LEU A 84 -3.97 -10.91 10.24
CA LEU A 84 -4.09 -11.85 9.12
C LEU A 84 -4.06 -13.29 9.61
N GLN A 85 -3.10 -13.63 10.48
CA GLN A 85 -2.96 -14.97 11.04
C GLN A 85 -4.21 -15.42 11.82
N ALA A 86 -4.92 -14.48 12.45
CA ALA A 86 -6.14 -14.77 13.21
C ALA A 86 -7.39 -14.91 12.33
N PHE A 87 -7.56 -14.08 11.29
CA PHE A 87 -8.81 -14.03 10.52
C PHE A 87 -8.77 -14.79 9.20
N VAL A 88 -7.62 -14.85 8.51
CA VAL A 88 -7.52 -15.43 7.16
C VAL A 88 -6.25 -16.28 7.01
N PRO A 89 -6.28 -17.55 7.45
CA PRO A 89 -5.16 -18.49 7.33
C PRO A 89 -4.63 -18.71 5.90
N PRO A 90 -5.47 -18.84 4.84
CA PRO A 90 -4.95 -19.08 3.50
C PRO A 90 -4.21 -17.87 2.93
N LEU A 91 -4.71 -16.65 3.14
CA LEU A 91 -3.98 -15.43 2.78
C LEU A 91 -2.69 -15.29 3.59
N SER A 92 -2.70 -15.67 4.87
CA SER A 92 -1.52 -15.54 5.73
C SER A 92 -0.34 -16.41 5.30
N GLN A 93 -0.61 -17.62 4.76
CA GLN A 93 0.46 -18.48 4.25
C GLN A 93 1.14 -17.88 3.02
N SER A 94 0.39 -17.23 2.13
CA SER A 94 0.95 -16.56 0.95
C SER A 94 1.54 -15.19 1.27
N LEU A 95 0.85 -14.35 2.05
CA LEU A 95 1.30 -12.99 2.39
C LEU A 95 2.35 -12.94 3.49
N GLY A 96 2.48 -13.98 4.34
CA GLY A 96 3.39 -13.98 5.49
C GLY A 96 4.84 -13.68 5.11
N ILE A 97 5.29 -14.21 3.98
CA ILE A 97 6.63 -13.96 3.42
C ILE A 97 6.78 -12.52 2.89
N TYR A 98 5.67 -11.91 2.46
CA TYR A 98 5.62 -10.56 1.90
C TYR A 98 5.34 -9.46 2.93
N VAL A 99 4.94 -9.81 4.16
CA VAL A 99 4.70 -8.82 5.23
C VAL A 99 5.94 -7.93 5.51
N PRO A 100 7.17 -8.46 5.60
CA PRO A 100 8.36 -7.62 5.74
C PRO A 100 8.57 -6.64 4.58
N LEU A 101 8.13 -6.98 3.35
CA LEU A 101 8.21 -6.08 2.20
C LEU A 101 7.29 -4.87 2.33
N ILE A 102 6.27 -4.92 3.19
CA ILE A 102 5.43 -3.77 3.51
C ILE A 102 6.24 -2.71 4.28
N VAL A 103 7.08 -3.14 5.24
CA VAL A 103 7.90 -2.23 6.07
C VAL A 103 8.85 -1.41 5.22
N VAL A 104 9.50 -2.06 4.24
CA VAL A 104 10.46 -1.43 3.33
C VAL A 104 9.82 -0.92 2.05
N ASN A 105 8.49 -0.79 2.02
CA ASN A 105 7.82 -0.30 0.83
C ASN A 105 8.13 1.19 0.63
N CYS A 106 8.80 1.50 -0.48
CA CYS A 106 9.21 2.85 -0.84
C CYS A 106 8.05 3.84 -0.95
N ILE A 107 6.83 3.36 -1.23
CA ILE A 107 5.64 4.23 -1.25
C ILE A 107 5.30 4.71 0.16
N ILE A 108 5.42 3.86 1.19
CA ILE A 108 5.06 4.23 2.56
C ILE A 108 6.10 5.17 3.13
N LEU A 109 7.38 4.80 3.00
CA LEU A 109 8.49 5.62 3.50
C LEU A 109 8.57 6.97 2.78
N GLY A 110 8.48 6.97 1.44
CA GLY A 110 8.59 8.19 0.64
C GLY A 110 7.46 9.19 0.91
N ARG A 111 6.23 8.71 1.17
CA ARG A 111 5.12 9.60 1.53
C ARG A 111 5.19 10.09 2.98
N ALA A 112 5.64 9.23 3.90
CA ALA A 112 5.87 9.64 5.29
C ALA A 112 6.93 10.76 5.37
N GLU A 113 8.02 10.63 4.62
CA GLU A 113 9.08 11.63 4.58
C GLU A 113 8.70 12.89 3.81
N ALA A 114 8.26 12.78 2.56
CA ALA A 114 8.04 13.95 1.72
C ALA A 114 6.78 14.74 2.09
N PHE A 115 5.75 14.07 2.61
CA PHE A 115 4.44 14.68 2.86
C PHE A 115 4.06 14.72 4.34
N ALA A 116 4.08 13.59 5.05
CA ALA A 116 3.60 13.55 6.43
C ALA A 116 4.48 14.35 7.41
N SER A 117 5.79 14.42 7.17
CA SER A 117 6.70 15.21 8.01
C SER A 117 6.49 16.74 7.88
N LYS A 118 5.90 17.22 6.77
CA LYS A 118 5.78 18.65 6.45
C LYS A 118 4.33 19.17 6.52
N ASN A 119 3.33 18.30 6.41
CA ASN A 119 1.92 18.69 6.32
C ASN A 119 1.13 18.33 7.59
N PRO A 120 0.05 19.08 7.91
CA PRO A 120 -0.78 18.80 9.07
C PRO A 120 -1.60 17.52 8.87
N MET A 121 -2.02 16.91 9.98
CA MET A 121 -2.70 15.61 10.03
C MET A 121 -3.84 15.45 9.01
N ARG A 122 -4.68 16.48 8.84
CA ARG A 122 -5.81 16.45 7.90
C ARG A 122 -5.40 16.30 6.44
N ASP A 123 -4.33 16.97 6.03
CA ASP A 123 -3.83 16.87 4.66
C ASP A 123 -3.10 15.54 4.46
N SER A 124 -2.37 15.06 5.46
CA SER A 124 -1.68 13.76 5.42
C SER A 124 -2.64 12.58 5.32
N MET A 125 -3.81 12.66 5.95
CA MET A 125 -4.87 11.65 5.80
C MET A 125 -5.45 11.64 4.39
N ALA A 126 -5.75 12.81 3.83
CA ALA A 126 -6.26 12.91 2.46
C ALA A 126 -5.24 12.36 1.44
N ASP A 127 -3.96 12.58 1.69
CA ASP A 127 -2.87 12.04 0.88
C ASP A 127 -2.76 10.52 0.96
N ALA A 128 -2.79 9.96 2.18
CA ALA A 128 -2.73 8.52 2.38
C ALA A 128 -3.86 7.78 1.66
N ILE A 129 -5.08 8.32 1.71
CA ILE A 129 -6.24 7.76 1.00
C ILE A 129 -6.04 7.85 -0.52
N GLY A 130 -5.65 9.02 -1.04
CA GLY A 130 -5.45 9.22 -2.47
C GLY A 130 -4.36 8.30 -3.06
N VAL A 131 -3.22 8.22 -2.38
CA VAL A 131 -2.09 7.35 -2.77
C VAL A 131 -2.45 5.88 -2.61
N GLY A 132 -3.12 5.52 -1.52
CA GLY A 132 -3.53 4.14 -1.25
C GLY A 132 -4.49 3.61 -2.31
N ILE A 133 -5.50 4.41 -2.69
CA ILE A 133 -6.44 4.05 -3.77
C ILE A 133 -5.72 3.97 -5.11
N GLY A 134 -4.78 4.88 -5.40
CA GLY A 134 -3.95 4.82 -6.61
C GLY A 134 -3.11 3.55 -6.69
N TYR A 135 -2.50 3.16 -5.57
CA TYR A 135 -1.73 1.91 -5.45
C TYR A 135 -2.62 0.68 -5.66
N PHE A 136 -3.79 0.66 -5.04
CA PHE A 136 -4.79 -0.41 -5.19
C PHE A 136 -5.24 -0.56 -6.65
N ALA A 137 -5.62 0.54 -7.30
CA ALA A 137 -6.03 0.52 -8.71
C ALA A 137 -4.89 0.06 -9.63
N ALA A 138 -3.66 0.51 -9.40
CA ALA A 138 -2.50 0.12 -10.20
C ALA A 138 -2.18 -1.38 -10.06
N ILE A 139 -2.16 -1.91 -8.83
CA ILE A 139 -1.87 -3.33 -8.59
C ILE A 139 -2.97 -4.21 -9.18
N LEU A 140 -4.24 -3.79 -9.06
CA LEU A 140 -5.38 -4.51 -9.63
C LEU A 140 -5.26 -4.59 -11.14
N LEU A 141 -4.93 -3.48 -11.80
CA LEU A 141 -4.78 -3.43 -13.25
C LEU A 141 -3.64 -4.34 -13.73
N VAL A 142 -2.48 -4.30 -13.07
CA VAL A 142 -1.34 -5.16 -13.42
C VAL A 142 -1.64 -6.63 -13.18
N SER A 143 -2.31 -6.95 -12.06
CA SER A 143 -2.70 -8.33 -11.72
C SER A 143 -3.73 -8.86 -12.70
N LEU A 144 -4.71 -8.03 -13.10
CA LEU A 144 -5.71 -8.37 -14.11
C LEU A 144 -5.05 -8.72 -15.45
N ILE A 145 -4.12 -7.90 -15.92
CA ILE A 145 -3.40 -8.15 -17.17
C ILE A 145 -2.59 -9.45 -17.06
N ARG A 146 -1.81 -9.63 -15.99
CA ARG A 146 -0.99 -10.85 -15.82
C ARG A 146 -1.81 -12.12 -15.71
N GLN A 147 -2.93 -12.08 -15.00
CA GLN A 147 -3.80 -13.24 -14.82
C GLN A 147 -4.53 -13.57 -16.14
N LEU A 148 -5.00 -12.56 -16.88
CA LEU A 148 -5.60 -12.76 -18.20
C LEU A 148 -4.62 -13.39 -19.20
N LEU A 149 -3.36 -12.93 -19.24
CA LEU A 149 -2.32 -13.50 -20.11
C LEU A 149 -1.80 -14.86 -19.65
N GLY A 150 -1.88 -15.16 -18.35
CA GLY A 150 -1.36 -16.42 -17.78
C GLY A 150 -2.35 -17.58 -17.84
N THR A 151 -3.60 -17.36 -17.43
CA THR A 151 -4.60 -18.42 -17.23
C THR A 151 -5.84 -18.30 -18.13
N GLY A 152 -5.96 -17.25 -18.95
CA GLY A 152 -7.10 -17.05 -19.87
C GLY A 152 -8.47 -16.82 -19.18
N SER A 153 -8.49 -16.74 -17.86
CA SER A 153 -9.69 -16.66 -17.02
C SER A 153 -9.52 -15.64 -15.90
N LEU A 154 -10.56 -14.83 -15.69
CA LEU A 154 -10.64 -13.86 -14.59
C LEU A 154 -11.35 -14.49 -13.40
N GLU A 155 -10.58 -15.01 -12.47
CA GLU A 155 -11.06 -15.46 -11.16
C GLU A 155 -10.77 -14.39 -10.11
N VAL A 156 -11.84 -13.79 -9.58
CA VAL A 156 -11.79 -12.91 -8.42
C VAL A 156 -12.64 -13.57 -7.33
N PHE A 157 -12.03 -13.96 -6.20
CA PHE A 157 -12.76 -14.48 -5.03
C PHE A 157 -13.80 -15.57 -5.35
N GLY A 158 -13.45 -16.56 -6.18
CA GLY A 158 -14.36 -17.68 -6.50
C GLY A 158 -15.56 -17.33 -7.39
N THR A 159 -15.62 -16.13 -7.98
CA THR A 159 -16.55 -15.79 -9.06
C THR A 159 -15.79 -15.56 -10.36
N SER A 160 -15.97 -16.47 -11.32
CA SER A 160 -15.46 -16.33 -12.70
C SER A 160 -16.28 -15.26 -13.41
N LEU A 161 -15.71 -14.08 -13.65
CA LEU A 161 -16.44 -12.97 -14.28
C LEU A 161 -16.25 -12.91 -15.80
N VAL A 162 -15.15 -13.45 -16.34
CA VAL A 162 -14.91 -13.54 -17.79
C VAL A 162 -14.04 -14.77 -18.08
N SER A 163 -14.61 -15.76 -18.77
CA SER A 163 -13.86 -16.77 -19.52
C SER A 163 -13.67 -16.24 -20.94
N VAL A 164 -12.43 -15.97 -21.36
CA VAL A 164 -12.14 -15.77 -22.77
C VAL A 164 -11.89 -17.17 -23.36
N PRO A 165 -12.60 -17.60 -24.42
CA PRO A 165 -12.33 -18.86 -25.10
C PRO A 165 -10.96 -18.89 -25.78
#